data_AF-A0A1G7H473-F1
#
_entry.id   AF-A0A1G7H473-F1
#
_cell.length_a   1.000
_cell.length_b   1.000
_cell.length_c   1.000
_cell.angle_alpha   90.00
_cell.angle_beta   90.00
_cell.angle_gamma   90.00
#
_symmetry.space_group_name_H-M   'P 1'
#
loop_
_entity.id
_entity.type
_entity.pdbx_description
1 polymer ?
#
loop_
_entity_poly.entity_id
_entity_poly.type
_entity_poly.pdbx_seq_one_letter_code
_entity_poly.pdbx_strand_id
1 'polypeptide(L)'
;MQLSIIKSKTIYTDWKSDKDFAKSFAKPKYTPKQAISAASGKVKSIFIVNLAGYKVTVKLNEYTFKKDKQPTIVGKINKKGEFYFFSLTP
;
A
#
# COMPACT_ATOMS: atom_id res chain seq x y z
N MET A 1 14.84 0.28 -38.24
CA MET A 1 14.84 -0.55 -37.02
C MET A 1 13.68 -0.12 -36.15
N GLN A 2 12.70 -0.99 -35.96
CA GLN A 2 11.52 -0.70 -35.16
C GLN A 2 11.91 -0.84 -33.68
N LEU A 3 11.96 0.27 -32.95
CA LEU A 3 12.08 0.25 -31.50
C LEU A 3 10.82 -0.39 -30.95
N SER A 4 10.91 -1.66 -30.55
CA SER A 4 9.92 -2.30 -29.71
C SER A 4 9.85 -1.51 -28.41
N ILE A 5 8.85 -0.64 -28.31
CA ILE A 5 8.48 -0.02 -27.04
C ILE A 5 8.10 -1.20 -26.14
N ILE A 6 9.01 -1.59 -25.25
CA ILE A 6 8.67 -2.40 -24.09
C ILE A 6 7.76 -1.49 -23.27
N LYS A 7 6.45 -1.50 -23.57
CA LYS A 7 5.44 -0.97 -22.68
C LYS A 7 5.42 -1.90 -21.47
N SER A 8 6.38 -1.78 -20.56
CA SER A 8 6.14 -2.18 -19.18
C SER A 8 5.12 -1.17 -18.65
N LYS A 9 3.85 -1.37 -19.03
CA LYS A 9 2.73 -0.69 -18.40
C LYS A 9 2.66 -1.31 -17.01
N THR A 10 3.53 -0.88 -16.11
CA THR A 10 3.43 -1.17 -14.69
C THR A 10 2.23 -0.38 -14.20
N ILE A 11 1.03 -0.86 -14.54
CA ILE A 11 -0.20 -0.38 -13.93
C ILE A 11 -0.10 -0.88 -12.49
N TYR A 12 0.42 -0.02 -11.63
CA TYR A 12 0.48 -0.24 -10.18
C TYR A 12 -0.92 -0.49 -9.59
N THR A 13 -1.97 -0.23 -10.37
CA THR A 13 -3.37 -0.54 -10.10
C THR A 13 -3.88 -1.53 -11.15
N ASP A 14 -4.35 -2.69 -10.70
CA ASP A 14 -4.73 -3.85 -11.54
C ASP A 14 -6.26 -4.06 -11.63
N TRP A 15 -7.04 -3.07 -11.17
CA TRP A 15 -8.50 -3.03 -11.32
C TRP A 15 -8.94 -2.28 -12.57
N LYS A 16 -10.08 -2.70 -13.14
CA LYS A 16 -10.55 -2.20 -14.45
C LYS A 16 -11.63 -1.11 -14.38
N SER A 17 -12.22 -0.89 -13.22
CA SER A 17 -13.27 0.12 -12.97
C SER A 17 -13.49 0.32 -11.47
N ASP A 18 -14.25 1.35 -11.08
CA ASP A 18 -14.63 1.58 -9.67
C ASP A 18 -15.44 0.42 -9.07
N LYS A 19 -16.29 -0.23 -9.88
CA LYS A 19 -17.04 -1.41 -9.46
C LYS A 19 -16.12 -2.60 -9.19
N ASP A 20 -15.10 -2.81 -10.03
CA ASP A 20 -14.09 -3.86 -9.81
C ASP A 20 -13.22 -3.55 -8.60
N PHE A 21 -12.88 -2.28 -8.38
CA PHE A 21 -12.17 -1.82 -7.19
C PHE A 21 -12.97 -2.10 -5.91
N ALA A 22 -14.22 -1.60 -5.84
CA ALA A 22 -15.09 -1.81 -4.68
C ALA A 22 -15.29 -3.30 -4.38
N LYS A 23 -15.47 -4.13 -5.41
CA LYS A 23 -15.57 -5.59 -5.25
C LYS A 23 -14.27 -6.21 -4.73
N SER A 24 -13.13 -5.79 -5.28
CA SER A 24 -11.82 -6.36 -4.93
C SER A 24 -11.38 -6.05 -3.50
N PHE A 25 -11.81 -4.90 -2.97
CA PHE A 25 -11.43 -4.43 -1.65
C PHE A 25 -12.62 -4.33 -0.68
N ALA A 26 -13.73 -5.02 -0.98
CA ALA A 26 -14.88 -5.14 -0.09
C ALA A 26 -14.51 -5.76 1.27
N LYS A 27 -13.42 -6.53 1.30
CA LYS A 27 -12.80 -7.04 2.52
C LYS A 27 -11.30 -6.66 2.52
N PRO A 28 -10.73 -6.29 3.68
CA PRO A 28 -9.30 -6.05 3.81
C PRO A 28 -8.47 -7.25 3.35
N LYS A 29 -7.45 -7.00 2.52
CA LYS A 29 -6.50 -8.05 2.10
C LYS A 29 -5.61 -8.50 3.24
N TYR A 30 -5.23 -7.56 4.10
CA TYR A 30 -4.40 -7.79 5.27
C TYR A 30 -5.15 -7.40 6.54
N THR A 31 -4.95 -8.21 7.58
CA THR A 31 -5.17 -7.77 8.96
C THR A 31 -4.15 -6.69 9.34
N PRO A 32 -4.39 -5.90 10.40
CA PRO A 32 -3.41 -4.92 10.90
C PRO A 32 -1.99 -5.47 11.10
N LYS A 33 -1.86 -6.66 11.70
CA LYS A 33 -0.56 -7.31 11.93
C LYS A 33 0.14 -7.72 10.62
N GLN A 34 -0.62 -8.24 9.66
CA GLN A 34 -0.10 -8.59 8.34
C GLN A 34 0.33 -7.33 7.57
N ALA A 35 -0.43 -6.24 7.65
CA ALA A 35 -0.09 -4.98 6.99
C ALA A 35 1.22 -4.40 7.52
N ILE A 36 1.46 -4.42 8.84
CA ILE A 36 2.74 -4.01 9.44
C ILE A 36 3.87 -4.88 8.88
N SER A 37 3.71 -6.20 8.90
CA SER A 37 4.76 -7.12 8.44
C SER A 37 5.09 -6.90 6.95
N ALA A 38 4.07 -6.74 6.11
CA ALA A 38 4.23 -6.52 4.67
C ALA A 38 4.82 -5.15 4.31
N ALA A 39 4.51 -4.10 5.07
CA ALA A 39 4.97 -2.74 4.79
C ALA A 39 6.32 -2.39 5.44
N SER A 40 6.70 -3.04 6.54
CA SER A 40 7.83 -2.64 7.40
C SER A 40 9.15 -2.49 6.66
N GLY A 41 9.50 -3.45 5.79
CA GLY A 41 10.76 -3.39 5.05
C GLY A 41 10.84 -2.16 4.13
N LYS A 42 9.78 -1.91 3.35
CA LYS A 42 9.72 -0.77 2.42
C LYS A 42 9.65 0.57 3.18
N VAL A 43 8.82 0.67 4.20
CA VAL A 43 8.68 1.90 5.01
C VAL A 43 9.99 2.27 5.71
N LYS A 44 10.69 1.28 6.28
CA LYS A 44 12.01 1.50 6.88
C LYS A 44 13.03 1.97 5.84
N SER A 45 13.00 1.41 4.63
CA SER A 45 13.95 1.77 3.56
C SER A 45 13.70 3.17 2.99
N ILE A 46 12.44 3.59 2.84
CA ILE A 46 12.08 4.84 2.15
C ILE A 46 12.05 6.03 3.13
N PHE A 47 11.53 5.81 4.34
CA PHE A 47 11.27 6.88 5.31
C PHE A 47 12.09 6.77 6.59
N ILE A 48 12.92 5.72 6.75
CA ILE A 48 13.69 5.48 7.99
C ILE A 48 12.77 5.34 9.23
N VAL A 49 11.52 4.89 9.01
CA VAL A 49 10.52 4.69 10.08
C VAL A 49 10.38 3.20 10.42
N ASN A 50 10.37 2.89 11.72
CA ASN A 50 10.02 1.56 12.21
C ASN A 50 8.52 1.51 12.58
N LEU A 51 7.75 0.64 11.90
CA LEU A 51 6.31 0.47 12.14
C LEU A 51 5.98 -0.32 13.42
N ALA A 52 6.96 -0.75 14.21
CA ALA A 52 6.73 -1.44 15.48
C ALA A 52 5.89 -0.57 16.46
N GLY A 53 4.77 -1.14 16.91
CA GLY A 53 3.82 -0.47 17.80
C GLY A 53 2.90 0.55 17.12
N TYR A 54 2.90 0.63 15.78
CA TYR A 54 1.88 1.39 15.07
C TYR A 54 0.54 0.64 15.09
N LYS A 55 -0.55 1.40 15.22
CA LYS A 55 -1.91 0.93 14.95
C LYS A 55 -2.18 1.07 13.45
N VAL A 56 -2.99 0.17 12.90
CA VAL A 56 -3.37 0.20 11.49
C VAL A 56 -4.88 0.34 11.35
N THR A 57 -5.31 1.35 10.61
CA THR A 57 -6.69 1.50 10.14
C THR A 57 -6.73 1.13 8.66
N VAL A 58 -7.72 0.33 8.26
CA VAL A 58 -7.85 -0.13 6.87
C VAL A 58 -9.13 0.43 6.26
N LYS A 59 -9.02 1.03 5.08
CA LYS A 59 -10.16 1.48 4.27
C LYS A 59 -9.93 1.05 2.82
N LEU A 60 -10.70 0.07 2.36
CA LEU A 60 -10.54 -0.53 1.02
C LEU A 60 -9.10 -1.04 0.81
N ASN A 61 -8.34 -0.44 -0.10
CA ASN A 61 -6.96 -0.79 -0.40
C ASN A 61 -5.93 0.08 0.36
N GLU A 62 -6.39 1.01 1.18
CA GLU A 62 -5.57 1.96 1.91
C GLU A 62 -5.36 1.49 3.35
N TYR A 63 -4.10 1.52 3.80
CA TYR A 63 -3.64 1.15 5.13
C TYR A 63 -2.97 2.35 5.76
N THR A 64 -3.55 2.85 6.85
CA THR A 64 -3.05 4.01 7.57
C THR A 64 -2.41 3.54 8.87
N PHE A 65 -1.09 3.72 8.97
CA PHE A 65 -0.28 3.40 10.13
C PHE A 65 -0.14 4.66 10.99
N LYS A 66 -0.57 4.60 12.25
CA LYS A 66 -0.45 5.69 13.21
C LYS A 66 0.14 5.24 14.54
N LYS A 67 0.97 6.10 15.14
CA LYS A 67 1.47 5.97 16.50
C LYS A 67 1.56 7.37 17.11
N ASP A 68 1.29 7.48 18.41
CA ASP A 68 1.33 8.75 19.13
C ASP A 68 2.71 9.42 18.98
N LYS A 69 2.72 10.73 18.72
CA LYS A 69 3.93 11.57 18.49
C LYS A 69 4.86 11.07 17.37
N GLN A 70 4.35 10.28 16.44
CA GLN A 70 5.11 9.75 15.31
C GLN A 70 4.39 10.06 13.99
N PRO A 71 5.14 10.16 12.88
CA PRO A 71 4.55 10.42 11.57
C PRO A 71 3.48 9.41 11.19
N THR A 72 2.42 9.88 10.53
CA THR A 72 1.41 9.00 9.93
C THR A 72 1.92 8.49 8.59
N ILE A 73 1.87 7.17 8.39
CA ILE A 73 2.19 6.54 7.11
C ILE A 73 0.91 6.04 6.46
N VAL A 74 0.73 6.29 5.16
CA VAL A 74 -0.37 5.73 4.37
C VAL A 74 0.22 4.87 3.27
N GLY A 75 -0.22 3.62 3.17
CA GLY A 75 0.17 2.69 2.12
C GLY A 75 -1.04 2.22 1.31
N LYS A 76 -0.90 2.09 -0.01
CA LYS A 76 -1.95 1.53 -0.88
C LYS A 76 -1.48 0.26 -1.57
N ILE A 77 -2.37 -0.73 -1.62
CA ILE A 77 -2.11 -2.03 -2.26
C ILE A 77 -2.88 -2.20 -3.57
N ASN A 78 -2.33 -3.01 -4.47
CA ASN A 78 -3.03 -3.53 -5.64
C ASN A 78 -3.85 -4.79 -5.28
N LYS A 79 -4.59 -5.40 -6.24
CA LYS A 79 -5.40 -6.62 -5.97
C LYS A 79 -4.53 -7.81 -5.56
N LYS A 80 -3.26 -7.83 -5.96
CA LYS A 80 -2.27 -8.84 -5.54
C LYS A 80 -1.80 -8.65 -4.09
N GLY A 81 -2.04 -7.49 -3.48
CA GLY A 81 -1.60 -7.18 -2.13
C GLY A 81 -0.24 -6.50 -2.06
N GLU A 82 0.30 -6.06 -3.19
CA GLU A 82 1.59 -5.38 -3.25
C GLU A 82 1.40 -3.89 -2.97
N PHE A 83 2.16 -3.36 -2.00
CA PHE A 83 2.21 -1.93 -1.77
C PHE A 83 2.89 -1.23 -2.94
N TYR A 84 2.10 -0.42 -3.65
CA TYR A 84 2.54 0.36 -4.80
C TYR A 84 2.73 1.84 -4.52
N PHE A 85 2.18 2.32 -3.40
CA PHE A 85 2.26 3.72 -2.98
C PHE A 85 2.47 3.80 -1.48
N PHE A 86 3.30 4.75 -1.07
CA PHE A 86 3.45 5.16 0.30
C PHE A 86 3.55 6.69 0.40
N SER A 87 2.96 7.26 1.44
CA SER A 87 3.16 8.65 1.83
C SER A 87 3.39 8.77 3.34
N LEU A 88 4.17 9.77 3.73
CA LEU A 88 4.43 10.13 5.12
C LEU A 88 3.90 11.53 5.41
N THR A 89 3.22 11.70 6.53
CA THR A 89 2.76 12.99 7.05
C THR A 89 3.32 13.14 8.47
N PRO A 90 4.06 14.22 8.78
CA PRO A 90 4.62 14.46 10.10
C PRO A 90 3.58 14.44 11.23
#